data_AF-A0A8S4FIG7-F1
#
_entry.id   AF-A0A8S4FIG7-F1
#
_cell.length_a   1.000
_cell.length_b   1.000
_cell.length_c   1.000
_cell.angle_alpha   90.00
_cell.angle_beta   90.00
_cell.angle_gamma   90.00
#
_symmetry.space_group_name_H-M   'P 1'
#
loop_
_entity.id
_entity.type
_entity.pdbx_description
1 polymer ?
#
loop_
_entity_poly.entity_id
_entity_poly.type
_entity_poly.pdbx_seq_one_letter_code
_entity_poly.pdbx_strand_id
1 'polypeptide(L)'
;MSPLSNNSLFLRYHRNPLPEFFARGLPVTLSTDDPLQFHYTKEPLMEEYSIAAQAWKLSSCDMCELARNSVIMSGFPHEMKQYWLGVDYRVEGPAGNDITFTNVPDVRISFRYETLIDELQNIFRGDARVAEHQKSLRVSPSMTQSTARHDDSSTMVKLETNLSAAEVFPGQSSTF
;
A
#
# COMPACT_ATOMS: atom_id res chain seq x y z
N MET A 1 9.15 14.56 -7.94
CA MET A 1 10.06 14.12 -9.03
C MET A 1 10.33 15.33 -9.90
N SER A 2 11.50 15.40 -10.54
CA SER A 2 11.93 16.58 -11.31
C SER A 2 12.18 16.23 -12.78
N PRO A 3 11.12 16.21 -13.62
CA PRO A 3 11.20 15.72 -15.00
C PRO A 3 12.20 16.44 -15.89
N LEU A 4 12.39 17.76 -15.76
CA LEU A 4 13.36 18.50 -16.58
C LEU A 4 14.80 18.17 -16.20
N SER A 5 15.09 18.06 -14.89
CA SER A 5 16.37 17.55 -14.40
C SER A 5 16.63 16.13 -14.93
N ASN A 6 15.67 15.22 -14.77
CA ASN A 6 15.80 13.83 -15.23
C ASN A 6 16.04 13.75 -16.75
N ASN A 7 15.36 14.57 -17.54
CA ASN A 7 15.54 14.68 -19.00
C ASN A 7 16.92 15.16 -19.39
N SER A 8 17.49 16.09 -18.63
CA SER A 8 18.81 16.64 -18.89
C SER A 8 19.93 15.67 -18.52
N LEU A 9 19.69 14.78 -17.55
CA LEU A 9 20.73 13.92 -16.97
C LEU A 9 20.74 12.47 -17.51
N PHE A 10 19.60 11.78 -17.54
CA PHE A 10 19.61 10.32 -17.75
C PHE A 10 18.35 9.70 -18.37
N LEU A 11 17.21 10.40 -18.44
CA LEU A 11 15.94 9.83 -18.88
C LEU A 11 15.13 10.78 -19.73
N ARG A 12 14.97 10.47 -21.02
CA ARG A 12 14.13 11.26 -21.95
C ARG A 12 12.77 11.61 -21.32
N TYR A 13 12.32 12.85 -21.48
CA TYR A 13 11.14 13.40 -20.81
C TYR A 13 9.88 12.52 -20.94
N HIS A 14 9.59 12.03 -22.15
CA HIS A 14 8.42 11.17 -22.40
C HIS A 14 8.50 9.76 -21.77
N ARG A 15 9.68 9.36 -21.26
CA ARG A 15 9.89 8.11 -20.53
C ARG A 15 9.91 8.32 -19.02
N ASN A 16 9.68 9.53 -18.53
CA ASN A 16 9.55 9.76 -17.10
C ASN A 16 8.35 8.96 -16.55
N PRO A 17 8.48 8.25 -15.42
CA PRO A 17 7.41 7.40 -14.90
C PRO A 17 6.33 8.16 -14.14
N LEU A 18 6.50 9.47 -13.88
CA LEU A 18 5.55 10.27 -13.13
C LEU A 18 4.10 10.16 -13.65
N PRO A 19 3.82 10.27 -14.97
CA PRO A 19 2.44 10.16 -15.47
C PRO A 19 1.81 8.81 -15.15
N GLU A 20 2.60 7.75 -15.22
CA GLU A 20 2.16 6.38 -14.95
C GLU A 20 1.90 6.17 -13.45
N PHE A 21 2.78 6.69 -12.60
CA PHE A 21 2.60 6.67 -11.14
C PHE A 21 1.39 7.49 -10.71
N PHE A 22 1.22 8.67 -11.30
CA PHE A 22 0.08 9.52 -11.03
C PHE A 22 -1.24 8.90 -11.51
N ALA A 23 -1.25 8.26 -12.69
CA ALA A 23 -2.42 7.54 -13.18
C ALA A 23 -2.83 6.40 -12.23
N ARG A 24 -1.84 5.67 -11.67
CA ARG A 24 -2.06 4.62 -10.65
C ARG A 24 -2.47 5.13 -9.27
N GLY A 25 -2.51 6.45 -9.05
CA GLY A 25 -2.92 7.02 -7.76
C GLY A 25 -1.83 7.01 -6.69
N LEU A 26 -0.57 6.84 -7.08
CA LEU A 26 0.55 7.01 -6.16
C LEU A 26 0.67 8.48 -5.73
N PRO A 27 1.04 8.77 -4.46
CA PRO A 27 1.22 10.13 -3.97
C PRO A 27 2.52 10.73 -4.52
N VAL A 28 2.47 11.19 -5.77
CA VAL A 28 3.60 11.81 -6.48
C VAL A 28 3.40 13.31 -6.67
N THR A 29 4.50 14.03 -6.83
CA THR A 29 4.55 15.49 -7.05
C THR A 29 5.61 15.88 -8.06
N LEU A 30 5.49 17.11 -8.56
CA LEU A 30 6.52 17.80 -9.35
C LEU A 30 7.43 18.64 -8.45
N SER A 31 8.72 18.67 -8.79
CA SER A 31 9.79 19.40 -8.11
C SER A 31 10.82 19.88 -9.14
N THR A 32 11.72 20.80 -8.77
CA THR A 32 12.68 21.40 -9.71
C THR A 32 14.08 20.77 -9.68
N ASP A 33 14.50 20.17 -8.56
CA ASP A 33 15.90 19.75 -8.32
C ASP A 33 16.84 20.98 -8.26
N ASP A 34 17.60 21.26 -9.34
CA ASP A 34 18.51 22.41 -9.46
C ASP A 34 17.96 23.47 -10.44
N PRO A 35 17.18 24.47 -9.96
CA PRO A 35 16.51 25.43 -10.84
C PRO A 35 17.49 26.24 -11.69
N LEU A 36 18.65 26.61 -11.15
CA LEU A 36 19.67 27.37 -11.88
C LEU A 36 20.30 26.60 -13.05
N GLN A 37 20.28 25.27 -13.01
CA GLN A 37 20.91 24.44 -14.02
C GLN A 37 19.93 24.05 -15.14
N PHE A 38 18.67 23.81 -14.80
CA PHE A 38 17.72 23.14 -15.70
C PHE A 38 16.56 24.02 -16.19
N HIS A 39 16.37 25.22 -15.63
CA HIS A 39 15.21 26.07 -15.90
C HIS A 39 15.64 27.40 -16.52
N TYR A 40 14.80 27.92 -17.42
CA TYR A 40 15.09 29.15 -18.15
C TYR A 40 14.21 30.32 -17.71
N THR A 41 13.10 30.03 -17.03
CA THR A 41 12.16 31.04 -16.58
C THR A 41 12.51 31.56 -15.18
N LYS A 42 11.89 32.67 -14.78
CA LYS A 42 12.02 33.22 -13.42
C LYS A 42 11.27 32.39 -12.38
N GLU A 43 10.35 31.52 -12.80
CA GLU A 43 9.48 30.73 -11.94
C GLU A 43 9.68 29.24 -12.25
N PRO A 44 10.78 28.63 -11.78
CA PRO A 44 11.22 27.31 -12.23
C PRO A 44 10.18 26.22 -11.94
N LEU A 45 9.52 26.27 -10.78
CA LEU A 45 8.46 25.31 -10.47
C LEU A 45 7.26 25.46 -11.41
N MET A 46 6.89 26.69 -11.77
CA MET A 46 5.81 26.93 -12.72
C MET A 46 6.16 26.44 -14.13
N GLU A 47 7.42 26.50 -14.52
CA GLU A 47 7.92 25.93 -15.77
C GLU A 47 7.79 24.40 -15.79
N GLU A 48 8.15 23.69 -14.71
CA GLU A 48 7.92 22.24 -14.59
C GLU A 48 6.44 21.87 -14.75
N TYR A 49 5.56 22.56 -14.03
CA TYR A 49 4.11 22.35 -14.13
C TYR A 49 3.60 22.65 -15.55
N SER A 50 4.06 23.73 -16.18
CA SER A 50 3.62 24.12 -17.52
C SER A 50 4.04 23.12 -18.59
N ILE A 51 5.29 22.65 -18.55
CA ILE A 51 5.80 21.66 -19.50
C ILE A 51 5.11 20.31 -19.27
N ALA A 52 4.97 19.88 -18.01
CA ALA A 52 4.28 18.63 -17.67
C ALA A 52 2.83 18.62 -18.18
N ALA A 53 2.08 19.71 -17.97
CA ALA A 53 0.71 19.84 -18.46
C ALA A 53 0.63 19.70 -19.98
N GLN A 54 1.52 20.36 -20.72
CA GLN A 54 1.50 20.32 -22.18
C GLN A 54 1.98 18.98 -22.74
N ALA A 55 3.03 18.40 -22.16
CA ALA A 55 3.65 17.17 -22.62
C ALA A 55 2.81 15.93 -22.30
N TRP A 56 2.17 15.90 -21.12
CA TRP A 56 1.38 14.75 -20.65
C TRP A 56 -0.13 14.98 -20.67
N LYS A 57 -0.58 16.14 -21.18
CA LYS A 57 -2.00 16.49 -21.32
C LYS A 57 -2.74 16.48 -19.98
N LEU A 58 -2.08 16.96 -18.93
CA LEU A 58 -2.70 17.08 -17.61
C LEU A 58 -3.78 18.16 -17.62
N SER A 59 -4.94 17.82 -17.07
CA SER A 59 -6.05 18.75 -16.85
C SER A 59 -5.78 19.68 -15.66
N SER A 60 -6.58 20.73 -15.50
CA SER A 60 -6.52 21.58 -14.29
C SER A 60 -6.73 20.77 -13.01
N CYS A 61 -7.63 19.79 -13.02
CA CYS A 61 -7.85 18.86 -11.91
C CYS A 61 -6.58 18.07 -11.56
N ASP A 62 -5.86 17.57 -12.56
CA ASP A 62 -4.62 16.80 -12.34
C ASP A 62 -3.53 17.68 -11.73
N MET A 63 -3.41 18.92 -12.23
CA MET A 63 -2.43 19.89 -11.76
C MET A 63 -2.71 20.31 -10.31
N CYS A 64 -3.99 20.54 -9.97
CA CYS A 64 -4.41 20.84 -8.60
C CYS A 64 -4.19 19.63 -7.67
N GLU A 65 -4.42 18.40 -8.12
CA GLU A 65 -4.15 17.20 -7.32
C GLU A 65 -2.65 17.05 -7.02
N LEU A 66 -1.78 17.23 -8.03
CA LEU A 66 -0.33 17.23 -7.84
C LEU A 66 0.12 18.33 -6.86
N ALA A 67 -0.43 19.55 -7.00
CA ALA A 67 -0.14 20.64 -6.09
C ALA A 67 -0.63 20.35 -4.65
N ARG A 68 -1.84 19.82 -4.49
CA ARG A 68 -2.39 19.38 -3.20
C ARG A 68 -1.48 18.34 -2.53
N ASN A 69 -1.05 17.33 -3.28
CA ASN A 69 -0.14 16.29 -2.77
C ASN A 69 1.19 16.87 -2.30
N SER A 70 1.69 17.93 -2.95
CA SER A 70 2.94 18.60 -2.56
C SER A 70 2.84 19.25 -1.19
N VAL A 71 1.70 19.87 -0.87
CA VAL A 71 1.45 20.47 0.44
C VAL A 71 1.30 19.38 1.50
N ILE A 72 0.58 18.30 1.20
CA ILE A 72 0.40 17.17 2.13
C ILE A 72 1.75 16.57 2.51
N MET A 73 2.61 16.28 1.52
CA MET A 73 3.92 15.67 1.72
C MET A 73 5.01 16.61 2.24
N SER A 74 4.77 17.92 2.19
CA SER A 74 5.74 18.92 2.65
C SER A 74 6.06 18.80 4.16
N GLY A 75 7.16 19.41 4.59
CA GLY A 75 7.53 19.54 6.00
C GLY A 75 6.89 20.73 6.73
N PHE A 76 5.90 21.41 6.14
CA PHE A 76 5.32 22.61 6.75
C PHE A 76 4.53 22.31 8.04
N PRO A 77 4.45 23.27 8.98
CA PRO A 77 3.65 23.14 10.20
C PRO A 77 2.18 22.85 9.91
N HIS A 78 1.49 22.23 10.87
CA HIS A 78 0.10 21.81 10.72
C HIS A 78 -0.83 22.98 10.38
N GLU A 79 -0.66 24.10 11.08
CA GLU A 79 -1.47 25.31 10.96
C GLU A 79 -1.37 25.90 9.55
N MET A 80 -0.18 25.83 8.95
CA MET A 80 0.07 26.30 7.59
C MET A 80 -0.58 25.37 6.56
N LYS A 81 -0.55 24.05 6.78
CA LYS A 81 -1.26 23.09 5.92
C LYS A 81 -2.78 23.27 6.02
N GLN A 82 -3.32 23.54 7.21
CA GLN A 82 -4.75 23.84 7.38
C GLN A 82 -5.14 25.10 6.62
N TYR A 83 -4.30 26.13 6.66
CA TYR A 83 -4.54 27.36 5.91
C TYR A 83 -4.58 27.14 4.39
N TRP A 84 -3.76 26.22 3.85
CA TRP A 84 -3.71 25.96 2.41
C TRP A 84 -4.67 24.87 1.91
N LEU A 85 -5.05 23.92 2.75
CA LEU A 85 -5.81 22.72 2.35
C LEU A 85 -7.20 22.62 3.00
N GLY A 86 -7.47 23.41 4.03
CA GLY A 86 -8.65 23.29 4.88
C GLY A 86 -8.36 22.62 6.23
N VAL A 87 -9.22 22.88 7.21
CA VAL A 87 -9.08 22.43 8.61
C VAL A 87 -9.00 20.89 8.71
N ASP A 88 -9.80 20.21 7.89
CA ASP A 88 -10.00 18.75 7.92
C ASP A 88 -9.10 17.98 6.95
N TYR A 89 -8.02 18.58 6.43
CA TYR A 89 -7.17 17.97 5.40
C TYR A 89 -6.57 16.59 5.76
N ARG A 90 -6.58 16.22 7.05
CA ARG A 90 -6.10 14.92 7.56
C ARG A 90 -7.17 13.82 7.51
N VAL A 91 -8.43 14.16 7.31
CA VAL A 91 -9.51 13.19 7.15
C VAL A 91 -9.33 12.51 5.80
N GLU A 92 -9.48 11.17 5.77
CA GLU A 92 -9.36 10.42 4.53
C GLU A 92 -10.61 10.55 3.65
N GLY A 93 -10.42 10.36 2.34
CA GLY A 93 -11.49 10.46 1.36
C GLY A 93 -11.99 11.89 1.12
N PRO A 94 -13.18 12.05 0.53
CA PRO A 94 -13.71 13.36 0.14
C PRO A 94 -13.98 14.28 1.34
N ALA A 95 -14.21 13.73 2.53
CA ALA A 95 -14.49 14.52 3.74
C ALA A 95 -13.30 15.39 4.18
N GLY A 96 -12.07 15.03 3.82
CA GLY A 96 -10.87 15.85 4.07
C GLY A 96 -10.45 16.71 2.90
N ASN A 97 -11.35 16.97 1.94
CA ASN A 97 -11.09 17.87 0.83
C ASN A 97 -12.02 19.07 0.92
N ASP A 98 -11.43 20.26 1.04
CA ASP A 98 -12.16 21.50 0.80
C ASP A 98 -11.79 22.04 -0.59
N ILE A 99 -12.71 21.90 -1.54
CA ILE A 99 -12.52 22.33 -2.93
C ILE A 99 -12.22 23.84 -3.04
N THR A 100 -12.68 24.66 -2.09
CA THR A 100 -12.43 26.11 -2.13
C THR A 100 -10.96 26.46 -1.88
N PHE A 101 -10.21 25.55 -1.24
CA PHE A 101 -8.78 25.69 -1.01
C PHE A 101 -7.95 24.88 -2.02
N THR A 102 -8.37 23.64 -2.32
CA THR A 102 -7.55 22.73 -3.12
C THR A 102 -7.83 22.82 -4.62
N ASN A 103 -9.02 23.30 -5.01
CA ASN A 103 -9.55 23.27 -6.37
C ASN A 103 -9.55 21.86 -7.00
N VAL A 104 -9.52 20.80 -6.18
CA VAL A 104 -9.67 19.41 -6.62
C VAL A 104 -11.13 18.99 -6.40
N PRO A 105 -11.86 18.54 -7.42
CA PRO A 105 -13.23 18.06 -7.27
C PRO A 105 -13.33 16.85 -6.33
N ASP A 106 -14.36 16.81 -5.48
CA ASP A 106 -14.57 15.69 -4.56
C ASP A 106 -14.71 14.35 -5.28
N VAL A 107 -15.31 14.33 -6.48
CA VAL A 107 -15.39 13.12 -7.30
C VAL A 107 -14.01 12.53 -7.63
N ARG A 108 -12.98 13.36 -7.81
CA ARG A 108 -11.60 12.90 -8.02
C ARG A 108 -11.08 12.24 -6.75
N ILE A 109 -11.29 12.85 -5.60
CA ILE A 109 -10.83 12.33 -4.30
C ILE A 109 -11.58 11.05 -3.93
N SER A 110 -12.89 10.99 -4.13
CA SER A 110 -13.70 9.79 -3.92
C SER A 110 -13.21 8.64 -4.78
N PHE A 111 -12.95 8.87 -6.07
CA PHE A 111 -12.42 7.83 -6.95
C PHE A 111 -11.07 7.29 -6.46
N ARG A 112 -10.13 8.17 -6.06
CA ARG A 112 -8.83 7.76 -5.49
C ARG A 112 -9.01 6.92 -4.23
N TYR A 113 -9.89 7.36 -3.33
CA TYR A 113 -10.14 6.70 -2.06
C TYR A 113 -10.82 5.34 -2.23
N GLU A 114 -11.89 5.27 -3.01
CA GLU A 114 -12.62 4.02 -3.29
C GLU A 114 -11.70 2.99 -3.96
N THR A 115 -10.90 3.40 -4.95
CA THR A 115 -9.93 2.52 -5.61
C THR A 115 -8.90 1.96 -4.62
N LEU A 116 -8.35 2.81 -3.73
CA LEU A 116 -7.41 2.38 -2.71
C LEU A 116 -8.04 1.36 -1.74
N ILE A 117 -9.27 1.63 -1.28
CA ILE A 117 -9.99 0.73 -0.39
C ILE A 117 -10.24 -0.62 -1.07
N ASP A 118 -10.64 -0.63 -2.34
CA ASP A 118 -10.85 -1.85 -3.11
C ASP A 118 -9.55 -2.65 -3.30
N GLU A 119 -8.43 -1.98 -3.57
CA GLU A 119 -7.10 -2.61 -3.67
C GLU A 119 -6.67 -3.22 -2.33
N LEU A 120 -6.82 -2.49 -1.23
CA LEU A 120 -6.53 -3.00 0.12
C LEU A 120 -7.41 -4.21 0.45
N GLN A 121 -8.71 -4.14 0.13
CA GLN A 121 -9.61 -5.28 0.30
C GLN A 121 -9.16 -6.49 -0.51
N ASN A 122 -8.70 -6.32 -1.74
CA ASN A 122 -8.20 -7.42 -2.56
C ASN A 122 -6.95 -8.07 -1.97
N ILE A 123 -6.01 -7.28 -1.45
CA ILE A 123 -4.79 -7.77 -0.79
C ILE A 123 -5.18 -8.60 0.44
N PHE A 124 -5.93 -8.01 1.38
CA PHE A 124 -6.23 -8.66 2.66
C PHE A 124 -7.26 -9.79 2.56
N ARG A 125 -8.16 -9.78 1.57
CA ARG A 125 -9.02 -10.95 1.27
C ARG A 125 -8.23 -12.08 0.61
N GLY A 126 -7.19 -11.77 -0.18
CA GLY A 126 -6.30 -12.75 -0.79
C GLY A 126 -5.52 -13.56 0.24
N ASP A 127 -5.04 -12.91 1.31
CA ASP A 127 -4.34 -13.58 2.42
C ASP A 127 -5.20 -14.63 3.13
N ALA A 128 -6.50 -14.34 3.32
CA ALA A 128 -7.45 -15.29 3.89
C ALA A 128 -7.66 -16.51 2.98
N ARG A 129 -7.71 -16.32 1.65
CA ARG A 129 -7.86 -17.41 0.67
C ARG A 129 -6.62 -18.31 0.61
N VAL A 130 -5.41 -17.75 0.70
CA VAL A 130 -4.17 -18.54 0.73
C VAL A 130 -4.10 -19.37 2.02
N ALA A 131 -4.49 -18.80 3.17
CA ALA A 131 -4.57 -19.51 4.43
C ALA A 131 -5.62 -20.64 4.42
N GLU A 132 -6.79 -20.42 3.83
CA GLU A 132 -7.83 -21.44 3.65
C GLU A 132 -7.42 -22.53 2.67
N HIS A 133 -6.78 -22.17 1.55
CA HIS A 133 -6.28 -23.13 0.57
C HIS A 133 -5.18 -24.02 1.17
N GLN A 134 -4.23 -23.45 1.93
CA GLN A 134 -3.22 -24.23 2.65
C GLN A 134 -3.81 -25.13 3.74
N LYS A 135 -4.88 -24.71 4.43
CA LYS A 135 -5.64 -25.58 5.35
C LYS A 135 -6.32 -26.71 4.61
N SER A 136 -6.97 -26.45 3.48
CA SER A 136 -7.61 -27.46 2.63
C SER A 136 -6.62 -28.52 2.14
N LEU A 137 -5.41 -28.13 1.73
CA LEU A 137 -4.35 -29.05 1.31
C LEU A 137 -3.80 -29.90 2.48
N ARG A 138 -3.76 -29.37 3.70
CA ARG A 138 -3.28 -30.11 4.90
C ARG A 138 -4.32 -31.06 5.51
N VAL A 139 -5.62 -30.90 5.20
CA VAL A 139 -6.72 -31.73 5.74
C VAL A 139 -7.13 -32.82 4.74
N SER A 140 -6.18 -33.37 3.98
CA SER A 140 -6.41 -34.59 3.21
C SER A 140 -6.12 -35.81 4.11
N PRO A 141 -7.09 -36.64 4.51
CA PRO A 141 -6.78 -37.87 5.21
C PRO A 141 -6.07 -38.82 4.24
N SER A 142 -4.86 -39.27 4.59
CA SER A 142 -4.21 -40.37 3.89
C SER A 142 -5.10 -41.61 4.02
N MET A 143 -5.80 -41.99 2.95
CA MET A 143 -6.36 -43.34 2.85
C MET A 143 -5.19 -44.32 2.73
N THR A 144 -4.72 -44.83 3.86
CA THR A 144 -3.89 -46.03 3.92
C THR A 144 -4.79 -47.22 3.59
N GLN A 145 -4.68 -47.74 2.36
CA GLN A 145 -5.24 -49.04 2.01
C GLN A 145 -4.58 -50.11 2.90
N SER A 146 -5.40 -50.70 3.78
CA SER A 146 -5.08 -51.90 4.53
C SER A 146 -4.98 -53.08 3.56
N THR A 147 -3.77 -53.60 3.35
CA THR A 147 -3.57 -54.94 2.78
C THR A 147 -3.32 -55.91 3.93
N ALA A 148 -4.34 -56.67 4.30
CA ALA A 148 -4.21 -57.83 5.17
C ALA A 148 -3.39 -58.93 4.48
N ARG A 149 -2.33 -59.42 5.13
CA ARG A 149 -1.72 -60.71 4.82
C ARG A 149 -1.50 -61.49 6.12
N HIS A 150 -1.98 -62.72 6.08
CA HIS A 150 -1.85 -63.77 7.08
C HIS A 150 -0.43 -64.37 7.11
N ASP A 151 0.00 -64.69 8.34
CA ASP A 151 0.65 -65.93 8.80
C ASP A 151 2.08 -65.92 9.40
N ASP A 152 2.09 -66.55 10.59
CA ASP A 152 3.07 -67.39 11.29
C ASP A 152 4.31 -66.85 12.05
N SER A 153 4.15 -66.90 13.39
CA SER A 153 4.95 -67.62 14.40
C SER A 153 6.36 -67.17 14.84
N SER A 154 6.46 -67.00 16.19
CA SER A 154 7.62 -67.08 17.10
C SER A 154 8.72 -66.02 16.93
N THR A 155 9.10 -65.21 17.93
CA THR A 155 9.78 -65.66 19.17
C THR A 155 9.94 -64.47 20.15
N MET A 156 9.35 -64.61 21.35
CA MET A 156 9.91 -64.34 22.70
C MET A 156 10.69 -63.03 23.09
N VAL A 157 10.16 -62.42 24.17
CA VAL A 157 10.80 -61.68 25.31
C VAL A 157 11.27 -60.22 25.14
N LYS A 158 10.58 -59.29 25.83
CA LYS A 158 11.01 -58.57 27.07
C LYS A 158 9.85 -57.63 27.49
N LEU A 159 9.19 -57.82 28.66
CA LEU A 159 9.58 -57.25 29.98
C LEU A 159 9.94 -55.77 29.80
N GLU A 160 9.14 -54.77 30.21
CA GLU A 160 8.66 -54.51 31.57
C GLU A 160 7.50 -53.47 31.58
N THR A 161 6.50 -53.76 32.43
CA THR A 161 5.68 -52.84 33.28
C THR A 161 5.32 -51.44 32.74
N ASN A 162 4.09 -51.17 32.31
CA ASN A 162 2.87 -50.90 33.11
C ASN A 162 3.09 -50.15 34.43
N LEU A 163 2.56 -48.94 34.54
CA LEU A 163 1.38 -48.54 35.34
C LEU A 163 1.36 -46.99 35.38
N SER A 164 0.27 -46.34 34.93
CA SER A 164 -0.82 -45.79 35.78
C SER A 164 -0.31 -44.73 36.76
N ALA A 165 -0.97 -43.61 37.05
CA ALA A 165 -2.20 -42.95 36.66
C ALA A 165 -2.19 -41.65 37.52
N ALA A 166 -3.28 -40.87 37.45
CA ALA A 166 -3.71 -39.89 38.45
C ALA A 166 -3.08 -38.48 38.39
N GLU A 167 -3.89 -37.57 37.81
CA GLU A 167 -4.42 -36.35 38.43
C GLU A 167 -3.68 -35.75 39.63
N VAL A 168 -3.35 -34.45 39.58
CA VAL A 168 -3.68 -33.42 40.61
C VAL A 168 -3.55 -32.01 39.98
N PHE A 169 -4.66 -31.27 39.89
CA PHE A 169 -4.71 -29.79 39.92
C PHE A 169 -4.63 -29.34 41.39
N PRO A 170 -4.06 -28.17 41.80
CA PRO A 170 -4.65 -26.86 41.45
C PRO A 170 -3.71 -25.63 41.40
N GLY A 171 -4.24 -24.57 40.76
CA GLY A 171 -4.11 -23.11 40.99
C GLY A 171 -2.88 -22.46 41.64
N GLN A 172 -2.39 -21.39 41.00
CA GLN A 172 -2.22 -20.00 41.52
C GLN A 172 -1.44 -19.14 40.49
N SER A 173 -2.05 -18.08 39.94
CA SER A 173 -1.82 -16.64 40.21
C SER A 173 -0.39 -16.11 39.95
N SER A 174 -0.23 -15.24 38.95
CA SER A 174 0.56 -13.98 38.97
C SER A 174 0.39 -13.30 37.60
N THR A 175 -0.27 -12.13 37.52
CA THR A 175 0.38 -10.81 37.37
C THR A 175 1.54 -10.78 36.38
N PHE A 176 1.29 -10.25 35.19
CA PHE A 176 1.93 -9.04 34.66
C PHE A 176 0.92 -8.32 33.75
#